data_AF-A0A915B3N5-F1
#
_entry.id   AF-A0A915B3N5-F1
#
_cell.length_a   1.000
_cell.length_b   1.000
_cell.length_c   1.000
_cell.angle_alpha   90.00
_cell.angle_beta   90.00
_cell.angle_gamma   90.00
#
_symmetry.space_group_name_H-M   'P 1'
#
loop_
_entity.id
_entity.type
_entity.pdbx_description
1 polymer ?
#
loop_
_entity_poly.entity_id
_entity_poly.type
_entity_poly.pdbx_seq_one_letter_code
_entity_poly.pdbx_strand_id
1 'polypeptide(L)'
;MEEIVNSGNCSQAQLIYTNAFFLITQFTLLAVNAVGIVLCSCVSLLIITSQVFHLNLRILIMNMYIAVALRTICTTWRSSRNIWMAFAYLAPCEYLSSRQQCILSSTFCAAPLPVIMFSFLAIAIERIFALIFYLKYERFNIPVIAIVLTPATYVKAILQIISLF
;
A
#
# COMPACT_ATOMS: atom_id res chain seq x y z
N MET A 1 26.56 -1.82 -19.02
CA MET A 1 26.28 -2.35 -17.66
C MET A 1 27.53 -2.14 -16.79
N GLU A 2 28.13 -0.95 -16.85
CA GLU A 2 29.50 -0.73 -16.35
C GLU A 2 29.81 0.76 -16.10
N GLU A 3 28.79 1.60 -15.90
CA GLU A 3 29.04 2.97 -15.43
C GLU A 3 29.04 2.99 -13.91
N ILE A 4 30.24 2.74 -13.39
CA ILE A 4 30.80 3.34 -12.18
C ILE A 4 29.97 3.06 -10.91
N VAL A 5 29.96 1.79 -10.52
CA VAL A 5 29.90 1.44 -9.11
C VAL A 5 31.23 1.92 -8.47
N ASN A 6 31.28 3.19 -8.07
CA ASN A 6 32.41 3.70 -7.29
C ASN A 6 32.51 2.84 -6.02
N SER A 7 33.70 2.33 -5.69
CA SER A 7 33.95 1.49 -4.51
C SER A 7 33.47 2.11 -3.19
N GLY A 8 33.41 3.45 -3.12
CA GLY A 8 32.79 4.19 -2.02
C GLY A 8 31.29 3.97 -1.85
N ASN A 9 30.54 3.72 -2.93
CA ASN A 9 29.10 3.46 -2.87
C ASN A 9 28.78 2.04 -2.37
N CYS A 10 29.61 1.05 -2.68
CA CYS A 10 29.42 -0.32 -2.18
C CYS A 10 29.68 -0.43 -0.67
N SER A 11 30.75 0.20 -0.19
CA SER A 11 31.08 0.20 1.25
C SER A 11 30.01 0.94 2.08
N GLN A 12 29.48 2.05 1.57
CA GLN A 12 28.34 2.73 2.19
C GLN A 12 27.06 1.88 2.18
N ALA A 13 26.77 1.20 1.07
CA ALA A 13 25.61 0.31 1.00
C ALA A 13 25.72 -0.81 2.03
N GLN A 14 26.89 -1.48 2.11
CA GLN A 14 27.15 -2.51 3.10
C GLN A 14 26.89 -1.99 4.53
N LEU A 15 27.44 -0.82 4.89
CA LEU A 15 27.29 -0.23 6.22
C LEU A 15 25.81 0.01 6.59
N ILE A 16 24.98 0.41 5.63
CA ILE A 16 23.53 0.61 5.84
C ILE A 16 22.82 -0.73 6.06
N TYR A 17 23.07 -1.72 5.21
CA TYR A 17 22.38 -3.02 5.29
C TYR A 17 22.82 -3.87 6.48
N THR A 18 24.07 -3.72 6.95
CA THR A 18 24.57 -4.40 8.16
C THR A 18 24.23 -3.66 9.45
N ASN A 19 23.67 -2.46 9.38
CA ASN A 19 23.30 -1.71 10.58
C ASN A 19 22.16 -2.43 11.32
N ALA A 20 22.41 -2.80 12.57
CA ALA A 20 21.45 -3.49 13.43
C ALA A 20 20.13 -2.74 13.56
N PHE A 21 20.15 -1.40 13.66
CA PHE A 21 18.93 -0.59 13.72
C PHE A 21 18.11 -0.73 12.44
N PHE A 22 18.77 -0.70 11.27
CA PHE A 22 18.08 -0.88 10.00
C PHE A 22 17.39 -2.25 9.94
N LEU A 23 18.09 -3.32 10.31
CA LEU A 23 17.51 -4.67 10.37
C LEU A 23 16.32 -4.77 11.33
N ILE A 24 16.44 -4.21 12.53
CA ILE A 24 15.35 -4.19 13.52
C ILE A 24 14.12 -3.48 12.97
N THR A 25 14.29 -2.36 12.24
CA THR A 25 13.14 -1.68 11.61
C THR A 25 12.47 -2.54 10.54
N GLN A 26 13.23 -3.30 9.74
CA GLN A 26 12.66 -4.19 8.72
C GLN A 26 11.87 -5.34 9.36
N PHE A 27 12.40 -5.96 10.43
CA PHE A 27 11.69 -7.01 11.18
C PHE A 27 10.41 -6.48 11.84
N THR A 28 10.49 -5.32 12.51
CA THR A 28 9.33 -4.67 13.12
C THR A 28 8.25 -4.38 12.07
N LEU A 29 8.64 -3.86 10.91
CA LEU A 29 7.72 -3.57 9.81
C LEU A 29 7.04 -4.85 9.30
N LEU A 30 7.78 -5.95 9.18
CA LEU A 30 7.24 -7.24 8.76
C LEU A 30 6.21 -7.78 9.77
N ALA A 31 6.51 -7.68 11.07
CA ALA A 31 5.59 -8.09 12.13
C ALA A 31 4.32 -7.23 12.15
N VAL A 32 4.45 -5.90 12.07
CA VAL A 32 3.32 -4.97 12.04
C VAL A 32 2.44 -5.22 10.80
N ASN A 33 3.06 -5.45 9.64
CA ASN A 33 2.34 -5.79 8.41
C ASN A 33 1.56 -7.11 8.53
N ALA A 34 2.17 -8.14 9.12
CA ALA A 34 1.53 -9.43 9.30
C ALA A 34 0.33 -9.35 10.26
N VAL A 35 0.48 -8.66 11.40
CA VAL A 35 -0.63 -8.44 12.34
C VAL A 35 -1.70 -7.55 11.70
N GLY A 36 -1.28 -6.48 11.03
CA GLY A 36 -2.17 -5.52 10.37
C GLY A 36 -3.04 -6.18 9.29
N ILE A 37 -2.47 -7.01 8.43
CA ILE A 37 -3.26 -7.69 7.38
C ILE A 37 -4.27 -8.66 7.99
N VAL A 38 -3.89 -9.42 9.02
CA VAL A 38 -4.80 -10.36 9.70
C VAL A 38 -5.99 -9.61 10.32
N LEU A 39 -5.72 -8.52 11.04
CA LEU A 39 -6.76 -7.69 11.64
C LEU A 39 -7.65 -7.05 10.57
N CYS A 40 -7.06 -6.48 9.52
CA CYS A 40 -7.81 -5.89 8.41
C CYS A 40 -8.68 -6.93 7.70
N SER A 41 -8.17 -8.12 7.40
CA SER A 41 -8.95 -9.20 6.78
C SER A 41 -10.10 -9.64 7.68
N CYS A 42 -9.87 -9.76 8.99
CA CYS A 42 -10.93 -10.10 9.95
C CYS A 42 -12.04 -9.04 9.97
N VAL A 43 -11.69 -7.76 10.04
CA VAL A 43 -12.65 -6.65 9.99
C VAL A 43 -13.39 -6.63 8.66
N SER A 44 -12.71 -6.79 7.54
CA SER A 44 -13.34 -6.86 6.21
C SER A 44 -14.32 -8.02 6.10
N LEU A 45 -13.97 -9.21 6.60
CA LEU A 45 -14.88 -10.36 6.64
C LEU A 45 -16.12 -10.08 7.51
N LEU A 46 -15.94 -9.45 8.66
CA LEU A 46 -17.03 -9.04 9.55
C LEU A 46 -17.95 -8.01 8.86
N ILE A 47 -17.41 -7.09 8.08
CA ILE A 47 -18.18 -6.07 7.35
C ILE A 47 -18.95 -6.67 6.18
N ILE A 48 -18.38 -7.65 5.47
CA ILE A 48 -19.09 -8.36 4.40
C ILE A 48 -20.25 -9.17 4.97
N THR A 49 -20.00 -9.89 6.07
CA THR A 49 -20.99 -10.80 6.69
C THR A 49 -22.07 -10.07 7.48
N SER A 50 -21.72 -8.98 8.17
CA SER A 50 -22.70 -8.17 8.89
C SER A 50 -23.57 -7.39 7.90
N GLN A 51 -24.89 -7.64 7.95
CA GLN A 51 -25.83 -6.88 7.11
C GLN A 51 -26.11 -5.46 7.61
N VAL A 52 -25.38 -5.00 8.63
CA VAL A 52 -25.62 -3.73 9.34
C VAL A 52 -25.29 -2.51 8.48
N PHE A 53 -24.33 -2.63 7.55
CA PHE A 53 -23.87 -1.50 6.74
C PHE A 53 -24.58 -1.41 5.38
N HIS A 54 -24.85 -0.20 4.90
CA HIS A 54 -25.32 0.05 3.53
C HIS A 54 -24.34 -0.51 2.49
N LEU A 55 -24.87 -0.94 1.34
CA LEU A 55 -24.10 -1.58 0.27
C LEU A 55 -22.98 -0.67 -0.27
N ASN A 56 -23.24 0.64 -0.38
CA ASN A 56 -22.24 1.64 -0.77
C ASN A 56 -20.99 1.61 0.11
N LEU A 57 -21.21 1.69 1.43
CA LEU A 57 -20.13 1.70 2.38
C LEU A 57 -19.32 0.41 2.34
N ARG A 58 -19.96 -0.75 2.19
CA ARG A 58 -19.25 -2.03 2.09
C ARG A 58 -18.30 -2.03 0.89
N ILE A 59 -18.74 -1.54 -0.26
CA ILE A 59 -17.89 -1.44 -1.47
C ILE A 59 -16.70 -0.51 -1.21
N LEU A 60 -16.95 0.67 -0.63
CA LEU A 60 -15.89 1.65 -0.33
C LEU A 60 -14.85 1.11 0.67
N ILE A 61 -15.30 0.41 1.70
CA ILE A 61 -14.41 -0.23 2.69
C ILE A 61 -13.61 -1.37 2.04
N MET A 62 -14.25 -2.19 1.19
CA MET A 62 -13.55 -3.23 0.45
C MET A 62 -12.50 -2.66 -0.51
N ASN A 63 -12.79 -1.53 -1.14
CA ASN A 63 -11.81 -0.82 -1.96
C ASN A 63 -10.59 -0.36 -1.13
N MET A 64 -10.84 0.24 0.04
CA MET A 64 -9.78 0.63 0.96
C MET A 64 -8.97 -0.58 1.44
N TYR A 65 -9.62 -1.71 1.73
CA TYR A 65 -8.95 -2.96 2.10
C TYR A 65 -8.01 -3.45 0.99
N ILE A 66 -8.45 -3.46 -0.27
CA ILE A 66 -7.60 -3.87 -1.40
C ILE A 66 -6.35 -2.97 -1.49
N ALA A 67 -6.52 -1.65 -1.34
CA ALA A 67 -5.40 -0.72 -1.36
C ALA A 67 -4.42 -0.94 -0.19
N VAL A 68 -4.94 -1.20 1.02
CA VAL A 68 -4.12 -1.56 2.18
C VAL A 68 -3.40 -2.89 1.95
N ALA A 69 -4.08 -3.90 1.45
CA ALA A 69 -3.49 -5.21 1.16
C ALA A 69 -2.35 -5.11 0.13
N LEU A 70 -2.56 -4.37 -0.96
CA LEU A 70 -1.52 -4.10 -1.96
C LEU A 70 -0.31 -3.39 -1.34
N ARG A 71 -0.53 -2.38 -0.50
CA ARG A 71 0.54 -1.69 0.23
C ARG A 71 1.31 -2.67 1.12
N THR A 72 0.60 -3.48 1.90
CA THR A 72 1.21 -4.43 2.84
C THR A 72 2.02 -5.50 2.13
N ILE A 73 1.54 -6.03 1.00
CA ILE A 73 2.30 -6.98 0.17
C ILE A 73 3.59 -6.33 -0.33
N CYS A 74 3.51 -5.12 -0.87
CA CYS A 74 4.66 -4.37 -1.38
C CYS A 74 5.70 -4.08 -0.30
N THR A 75 5.27 -3.59 0.87
CA THR A 75 6.18 -3.25 1.97
C THR A 75 6.79 -4.50 2.61
N THR A 76 6.03 -5.61 2.68
CA THR A 76 6.53 -6.91 3.15
C THR A 76 7.56 -7.47 2.17
N TRP A 77 7.27 -7.47 0.86
CA TRP A 77 8.23 -7.88 -0.16
C TRP A 77 9.54 -7.09 -0.07
N ARG A 78 9.46 -5.76 0.06
CA ARG A 78 10.62 -4.89 0.22
C ARG A 78 11.41 -5.22 1.48
N SER A 79 10.73 -5.39 2.62
CA SER A 79 11.36 -5.72 3.89
C SER A 79 12.04 -7.09 3.85
N SER A 80 11.34 -8.12 3.37
CA SER A 80 11.90 -9.47 3.19
C SER A 80 13.11 -9.47 2.28
N ARG A 81 13.08 -8.71 1.17
CA ARG A 81 14.25 -8.58 0.30
C ARG A 81 15.43 -7.94 1.04
N ASN A 82 15.22 -6.88 1.81
CA ASN A 82 16.29 -6.23 2.56
C ASN A 82 16.92 -7.16 3.60
N ILE A 83 16.09 -7.92 4.32
CA ILE A 83 16.53 -8.91 5.30
C ILE A 83 17.32 -10.02 4.59
N TRP A 84 16.78 -10.55 3.49
CA TRP A 84 17.46 -11.56 2.69
C TRP A 84 18.84 -11.08 2.21
N MET A 85 18.92 -9.84 1.72
CA MET A 85 20.19 -9.29 1.26
C MET A 85 21.22 -9.16 2.38
N ALA A 86 20.79 -8.84 3.61
CA ALA A 86 21.70 -8.74 4.75
C ALA A 86 22.31 -10.08 5.18
N PHE A 87 21.63 -11.22 4.93
CA PHE A 87 22.10 -12.55 5.33
C PHE A 87 22.73 -13.36 4.19
N ALA A 88 22.29 -13.18 2.94
CA ALA A 88 22.66 -14.06 1.82
C ALA A 88 23.89 -13.58 1.02
N TYR A 89 24.17 -12.28 0.98
CA TYR A 89 25.25 -11.74 0.14
C TYR A 89 26.52 -11.47 0.96
N LEU A 90 27.65 -11.95 0.44
CA LEU A 90 28.98 -11.72 1.04
C LEU A 90 29.73 -10.57 0.37
N ALA A 91 29.36 -10.18 -0.87
CA ALA A 91 30.05 -9.12 -1.61
C ALA A 91 29.33 -7.76 -1.50
N PRO A 92 30.05 -6.66 -1.21
CA PRO A 92 29.45 -5.35 -0.90
C PRO A 92 28.78 -4.66 -2.10
N CYS A 93 29.09 -5.05 -3.33
CA CYS A 93 28.48 -4.46 -4.52
C CYS A 93 27.20 -5.17 -4.98
N GLU A 94 26.90 -6.34 -4.43
CA GLU A 94 25.66 -7.08 -4.75
C GLU A 94 24.41 -6.46 -4.11
N TYR A 95 24.59 -5.55 -3.13
CA TYR A 95 23.50 -4.76 -2.53
C TYR A 95 22.92 -3.71 -3.48
N LEU A 96 23.63 -3.36 -4.56
CA LEU A 96 23.22 -2.30 -5.49
C LEU A 96 22.25 -2.86 -6.53
N SER A 97 21.03 -2.30 -6.56
CA SER A 97 20.04 -2.58 -7.60
C SER A 97 20.19 -1.59 -8.75
N SER A 98 19.82 -1.98 -9.97
CA SER A 98 19.79 -1.04 -11.09
C SER A 98 18.82 0.12 -10.81
N ARG A 99 19.19 1.32 -11.26
CA ARG A 99 18.40 2.54 -11.05
C ARG A 99 16.96 2.40 -11.55
N GLN A 100 16.77 1.80 -12.72
CA GLN A 100 15.45 1.59 -13.32
C GLN A 100 14.58 0.65 -12.46
N GLN A 101 15.13 -0.47 -11.99
CA GLN A 101 14.40 -1.39 -11.10
C GLN A 101 14.02 -0.71 -9.78
N CYS A 102 14.91 0.12 -9.23
CA CYS A 102 14.64 0.86 -7.99
C CYS A 102 13.51 1.88 -8.17
N ILE A 103 13.52 2.66 -9.25
CA ILE A 103 12.48 3.65 -9.55
C ILE A 103 11.12 2.97 -9.75
N LEU A 104 11.09 1.89 -10.54
CA LEU A 104 9.85 1.17 -10.82
C LEU A 104 9.28 0.52 -9.56
N SER A 105 10.13 -0.18 -8.78
CA SER A 105 9.69 -0.82 -7.53
C SER A 105 9.24 0.20 -6.48
N SER A 106 10.00 1.28 -6.29
CA SER A 106 9.64 2.31 -5.30
C SER A 106 8.35 3.04 -5.66
N THR A 107 8.11 3.31 -6.94
CA THR A 107 6.89 3.99 -7.37
C THR A 107 5.67 3.08 -7.30
N PHE A 108 5.81 1.82 -7.71
CA PHE A 108 4.75 0.83 -7.57
C PHE A 108 4.36 0.63 -6.10
N CYS A 109 5.35 0.54 -5.20
CA CYS A 109 5.09 0.40 -3.76
C CYS A 109 4.49 1.68 -3.13
N ALA A 110 4.73 2.86 -3.71
CA ALA A 110 4.21 4.13 -3.23
C ALA A 110 2.77 4.40 -3.73
N ALA A 111 2.39 3.88 -4.89
CA ALA A 111 1.10 4.13 -5.54
C ALA A 111 -0.14 3.82 -4.68
N PRO A 112 -0.18 2.78 -3.81
CA PRO A 112 -1.35 2.52 -2.96
C PRO A 112 -1.58 3.59 -1.88
N LEU A 113 -0.57 4.37 -1.49
CA LEU A 113 -0.72 5.39 -0.43
C LEU A 113 -1.80 6.44 -0.73
N PRO A 114 -1.76 7.15 -1.88
CA PRO A 114 -2.81 8.10 -2.22
C PRO A 114 -4.19 7.43 -2.34
N VAL A 115 -4.28 6.19 -2.84
CA VAL A 115 -5.55 5.47 -2.97
C VAL A 115 -6.19 5.24 -1.59
N ILE A 116 -5.40 4.89 -0.57
CA ILE A 116 -5.89 4.73 0.81
C ILE A 116 -6.44 6.06 1.33
N MET A 117 -5.71 7.17 1.16
CA MET A 117 -6.14 8.50 1.61
C MET A 117 -7.44 8.95 0.93
N PHE A 118 -7.54 8.77 -0.39
CA PHE A 118 -8.77 9.13 -1.12
C PHE A 118 -9.92 8.19 -0.82
N SER A 119 -9.67 6.91 -0.55
CA SER A 119 -10.72 5.97 -0.11
C SER A 119 -11.28 6.39 1.24
N PHE A 120 -10.43 6.81 2.17
CA PHE A 120 -10.88 7.35 3.46
C PHE A 120 -11.74 8.61 3.29
N LEU A 121 -11.30 9.53 2.41
CA LEU A 121 -12.08 10.72 2.08
C LEU A 121 -13.43 10.37 1.44
N ALA A 122 -13.46 9.41 0.52
CA ALA A 122 -14.67 8.95 -0.13
C ALA A 122 -15.67 8.34 0.87
N ILE A 123 -15.18 7.56 1.84
CA ILE A 123 -15.99 7.04 2.95
C ILE A 123 -16.56 8.19 3.79
N ALA A 124 -15.75 9.19 4.14
CA ALA A 124 -16.20 10.34 4.91
C ALA A 124 -17.30 11.13 4.18
N ILE A 125 -17.13 11.35 2.87
CA ILE A 125 -18.13 12.01 2.02
C ILE A 125 -19.42 11.19 1.98
N GLU A 126 -19.35 9.87 1.77
CA GLU A 126 -20.53 9.00 1.77
C GLU A 126 -21.30 9.08 3.09
N ARG A 127 -20.60 9.11 4.23
CA ARG A 127 -21.23 9.27 5.56
C ARG A 127 -21.91 10.61 5.74
N ILE A 128 -21.32 11.71 5.27
CA ILE A 128 -21.94 13.04 5.32
C ILE A 128 -23.20 13.06 4.44
N PHE A 129 -23.14 12.49 3.24
CA PHE A 129 -24.30 12.40 2.35
C PHE A 129 -25.43 11.55 2.97
N ALA A 130 -25.10 10.41 3.56
CA ALA A 130 -26.06 9.55 4.24
C ALA A 130 -26.73 10.26 5.43
N LEU A 131 -25.99 11.09 6.16
CA LEU A 131 -26.51 11.86 7.29
C LEU A 131 -27.45 12.99 6.84
N ILE A 132 -27.11 13.72 5.78
CA ILE A 132 -27.92 14.84 5.27
C ILE A 132 -29.19 14.32 4.56
N PHE A 133 -29.09 13.22 3.82
CA PHE A 133 -30.17 12.74 2.95
C PHE A 133 -30.79 11.42 3.40
N TYR A 134 -30.76 11.11 4.71
CA TYR A 134 -31.19 9.81 5.28
C TYR A 134 -32.50 9.26 4.69
N LEU A 135 -33.56 10.07 4.66
CA LEU A 135 -34.90 9.68 4.16
C LEU A 135 -34.89 9.27 2.68
N LYS A 136 -34.12 9.97 1.84
CA LYS A 136 -34.02 9.67 0.41
C LYS A 136 -33.03 8.54 0.15
N TYR A 137 -31.98 8.45 0.97
CA TYR A 137 -30.95 7.44 0.87
C TYR A 137 -31.49 6.04 1.12
N GLU A 138 -32.36 5.86 2.13
CA GLU A 138 -32.99 4.58 2.44
C GLU A 138 -33.92 4.10 1.32
N ARG A 139 -34.57 5.03 0.60
CA ARG A 139 -35.44 4.70 -0.54
C ARG A 139 -34.65 4.28 -1.79
N PHE A 140 -33.45 4.80 -1.98
CA PHE A 140 -32.60 4.50 -3.15
C PHE A 140 -31.54 3.45 -2.79
N ASN A 141 -31.88 2.16 -2.91
CA ASN A 141 -30.98 1.03 -2.70
C ASN A 141 -29.87 0.86 -3.79
N ILE A 142 -29.62 1.88 -4.62
CA ILE A 142 -28.70 1.78 -5.77
C ILE A 142 -27.32 2.28 -5.36
N PRO A 143 -26.24 1.52 -5.57
CA PRO A 143 -24.90 1.89 -5.13
C PRO A 143 -24.16 2.88 -6.04
N VAL A 144 -24.86 3.93 -6.50
CA VAL A 144 -24.34 4.89 -7.50
C VAL A 144 -23.10 5.63 -6.97
N ILE A 145 -23.14 6.07 -5.71
CA ILE A 145 -22.07 6.86 -5.09
C ILE A 145 -20.78 6.04 -5.01
N ALA A 146 -20.87 4.77 -4.59
CA ALA A 146 -19.69 3.91 -4.51
C ALA A 146 -19.09 3.63 -5.88
N ILE A 147 -19.91 3.42 -6.92
CA ILE A 147 -19.45 3.16 -8.29
C ILE A 147 -18.68 4.35 -8.87
N VAL A 148 -19.07 5.60 -8.54
CA VAL A 148 -18.37 6.81 -9.01
C VAL A 148 -17.13 7.10 -8.16
N LEU A 149 -17.22 7.01 -6.85
CA LEU A 149 -16.11 7.35 -5.95
C LEU A 149 -14.96 6.34 -6.04
N THR A 150 -15.25 5.04 -6.20
CA THR A 150 -14.22 3.99 -6.27
C THR A 150 -13.16 4.25 -7.35
N PRO A 151 -13.50 4.39 -8.65
CA PRO A 151 -12.51 4.68 -9.69
C PRO A 151 -11.82 6.03 -9.49
N ALA A 152 -12.52 7.03 -8.93
CA ALA A 152 -11.94 8.33 -8.64
C ALA A 152 -10.74 8.23 -7.66
N THR A 153 -10.77 7.27 -6.72
CA THR A 153 -9.64 7.06 -5.79
C THR A 153 -8.34 6.59 -6.47
N TYR A 154 -8.43 5.97 -7.65
CA TYR A 154 -7.27 5.43 -8.37
C TYR A 154 -6.63 6.42 -9.35
N VAL A 155 -7.32 7.52 -9.70
CA VAL A 155 -6.87 8.47 -10.75
C VAL A 155 -5.44 8.95 -10.48
N LYS A 156 -5.15 9.42 -9.25
CA LYS A 156 -3.81 9.91 -8.91
C LYS A 156 -2.74 8.82 -8.96
N ALA A 157 -3.06 7.61 -8.52
CA ALA A 157 -2.13 6.49 -8.54
C ALA A 157 -1.80 6.05 -9.97
N ILE A 158 -2.81 6.02 -10.85
CA ILE A 158 -2.63 5.71 -12.28
C ILE A 158 -1.78 6.78 -12.96
N LEU A 159 -2.07 8.07 -12.72
CA LEU A 159 -1.28 9.18 -13.28
C LEU A 159 0.20 9.10 -12.86
N GLN A 160 0.47 8.74 -11.59
CA GLN A 160 1.82 8.57 -11.10
C GLN A 160 2.56 7.44 -11.84
N ILE A 161 1.89 6.32 -12.10
CA ILE A 161 2.47 5.20 -12.86
C ILE A 161 2.70 5.56 -14.33
N ILE A 162 1.75 6.28 -14.96
CA ILE A 162 1.87 6.70 -16.37
C ILE A 162 3.04 7.67 -16.54
N SER A 163 3.25 8.59 -15.60
CA SER A 163 4.33 9.60 -15.68
C SER A 163 5.76 9.02 -15.68
N LEU A 164 5.91 7.71 -15.44
CA LEU A 164 7.18 7.00 -15.47
C LEU A 164 7.55 6.40 -16.83
N PHE A 165 6.57 6.22 -17.71
CA PHE A 165 6.75 5.69 -19.06
C PHE A 165 6.88 6.84 -20.06
#